data_AF-A0A523G476-F1
#
_entry.id   AF-A0A523G476-F1
#
_cell.length_a   1.000
_cell.length_b   1.000
_cell.length_c   1.000
_cell.angle_alpha   90.00
_cell.angle_beta   90.00
_cell.angle_gamma   90.00
#
_symmetry.space_group_name_H-M   'P 1'
#
loop_
_entity.id
_entity.type
_entity.pdbx_description
1 polymer ?
#
loop_
_entity_poly.entity_id
_entity_poly.type
_entity_poly.pdbx_seq_one_letter_code
_entity_poly.pdbx_strand_id
1 'polypeptide(L)'
;MLNRRNLRIKAMQTLFAFQQLRTSNRQISWERLEEASKDLPGTAPDQVANLEQLFKQQLIEPGNLPKEFTEEQKAGIEAELSTYNRQISKDLKFLRSQMLLEVEDVHKLFLWVLALFLALADFEGMLLAKSLLQGRQKVYLKDMRSIEVLQKSLADTQLPSWDANQDRVSQWYKEIKNHQGLTEEFGKETSGLDAEVKKLRYIFKSILWKSESFQNFFEEYDRGWIENKDIIKSLVNKTFKSITDEGVVLAPLSYQWEDDKQFFADIFDTTIKHESWSEKLIGDSSKNWKTDRIAQVDMILLKMALSEMINFPSIPVKVTINEYIEMSKKYSTPKSKKFINGLLDVLANDLMASGTIKKSGRGLIDNK
;
A
#
# COMPACT_ATOMS: atom_id res chain seq x y z
N MET A 1 -11.61 4.58 -6.07
CA MET A 1 -10.57 5.62 -6.31
C MET A 1 -9.61 5.57 -5.14
N LEU A 2 -8.34 5.80 -5.43
CA LEU A 2 -7.30 5.96 -4.44
C LEU A 2 -7.59 7.22 -3.61
N ASN A 3 -7.31 7.17 -2.32
CA ASN A 3 -7.43 8.32 -1.42
C ASN A 3 -6.20 8.36 -0.51
N ARG A 4 -6.03 9.48 0.20
CA ARG A 4 -4.87 9.65 1.10
C ARG A 4 -4.82 8.64 2.26
N ARG A 5 -5.95 8.05 2.67
CA ARG A 5 -5.95 6.95 3.66
C ARG A 5 -5.24 5.72 3.11
N ASN A 6 -5.53 5.33 1.87
CA ASN A 6 -4.85 4.20 1.22
C ASN A 6 -3.34 4.47 1.09
N LEU A 7 -2.95 5.71 0.79
CA LEU A 7 -1.54 6.13 0.72
C LEU A 7 -0.85 6.07 2.09
N ARG A 8 -1.50 6.52 3.17
CA ARG A 8 -0.98 6.36 4.54
C ARG A 8 -0.80 4.90 4.91
N ILE A 9 -1.74 4.03 4.54
CA ILE A 9 -1.64 2.58 4.78
C ILE A 9 -0.41 2.01 4.09
N LYS A 10 -0.22 2.31 2.79
CA LYS A 10 0.96 1.84 2.05
C LYS A 10 2.26 2.39 2.67
N ALA A 11 2.29 3.67 3.05
CA ALA A 11 3.47 4.27 3.68
C ALA A 11 3.79 3.60 5.03
N MET A 12 2.78 3.31 5.84
CA MET A 12 2.93 2.56 7.08
C MET A 12 3.47 1.15 6.82
N GLN A 13 2.96 0.43 5.82
CA GLN A 13 3.46 -0.90 5.44
C GLN A 13 4.93 -0.85 4.99
N THR A 14 5.30 0.15 4.19
CA THR A 14 6.70 0.37 3.75
C THR A 14 7.61 0.71 4.92
N LEU A 15 7.18 1.58 5.85
CA LEU A 15 7.93 1.90 7.06
C LEU A 15 8.09 0.69 7.99
N PHE A 16 7.07 -0.16 8.08
CA PHE A 16 7.15 -1.42 8.82
C PHE A 16 8.16 -2.37 8.19
N ALA A 17 8.11 -2.56 6.87
CA ALA A 17 9.10 -3.35 6.14
C ALA A 17 10.52 -2.81 6.32
N PHE A 18 10.70 -1.49 6.25
CA PHE A 18 11.99 -0.86 6.51
C PHE A 18 12.49 -1.14 7.93
N GLN A 19 11.62 -1.11 8.93
CA GLN A 19 12.00 -1.43 10.30
C GLN A 19 12.43 -2.89 10.47
N GLN A 20 11.77 -3.82 9.77
CA GLN A 20 12.16 -5.23 9.77
C GLN A 20 13.52 -5.44 9.11
N LEU A 21 13.78 -4.80 7.96
CA LEU A 21 15.09 -4.81 7.32
C LEU A 21 16.15 -4.21 8.23
N ARG A 22 15.84 -3.12 8.94
CA ARG A 22 16.77 -2.50 9.89
C ARG A 22 17.17 -3.44 11.02
N THR A 23 16.20 -4.16 11.59
CA THR A 23 16.46 -5.18 12.62
C THR A 23 17.27 -6.35 12.06
N SER A 24 16.92 -6.85 10.87
CA SER A 24 17.62 -7.97 10.23
C SER A 24 19.07 -7.60 9.87
N ASN A 25 19.31 -6.44 9.26
CA ASN A 25 20.66 -5.96 8.95
C ASN A 25 21.49 -5.78 10.23
N ARG A 26 20.89 -5.29 11.31
CA ARG A 26 21.58 -5.16 12.61
C ARG A 26 22.02 -6.52 13.13
N GLN A 27 21.15 -7.52 13.06
CA GLN A 27 21.46 -8.89 13.48
C GLN A 27 22.59 -9.49 12.65
N ILE A 28 22.54 -9.35 11.32
CA ILE A 28 23.60 -9.82 10.42
C ILE A 28 24.94 -9.14 10.72
N SER A 29 24.93 -7.83 10.91
CA SER A 29 26.13 -7.07 11.27
C SER A 29 26.70 -7.52 12.61
N TRP A 30 25.83 -7.79 13.59
CA TRP A 30 26.24 -8.34 14.87
C TRP A 30 26.91 -9.72 14.72
N GLU A 31 26.29 -10.65 13.99
CA GLU A 31 26.84 -12.00 13.77
C GLU A 31 28.23 -11.96 13.12
N ARG A 32 28.45 -11.02 12.19
CA ARG A 32 29.77 -10.82 11.57
C ARG A 32 30.81 -10.28 12.54
N LEU A 33 30.44 -9.32 13.39
CA LEU A 33 31.31 -8.78 14.42
C LEU A 33 31.66 -9.83 15.46
N GLU A 34 30.67 -10.61 15.89
CA GLU A 34 30.86 -11.72 16.82
C GLU A 34 31.84 -12.74 16.25
N GLU A 35 31.64 -13.18 15.00
CA GLU A 35 32.53 -14.15 14.36
C GLU A 35 33.96 -13.60 14.22
N ALA A 36 34.11 -12.36 13.75
CA ALA A 36 35.42 -11.71 13.65
C ALA A 36 36.11 -11.55 15.02
N SER A 37 35.34 -11.43 16.10
CA SER A 37 35.88 -11.29 17.46
C SER A 37 36.41 -12.60 18.05
N LYS A 38 35.91 -13.76 17.58
CA LYS A 38 36.39 -15.09 18.03
C LYS A 38 37.80 -15.40 17.56
N ASP A 39 38.20 -14.82 16.42
CA ASP A 39 39.55 -14.98 15.86
C ASP A 39 40.59 -14.07 16.53
N LEU A 40 40.17 -13.14 17.40
CA LEU A 40 41.06 -12.26 18.15
C LEU A 40 41.62 -12.98 19.39
N PRO A 41 42.94 -13.01 19.61
CA PRO A 41 43.54 -13.64 20.78
C PRO A 41 43.10 -12.93 22.07
N GLY A 42 42.52 -13.67 23.03
CA GLY A 42 42.20 -13.17 24.37
C GLY A 42 40.80 -12.60 24.57
N THR A 43 39.89 -12.74 23.60
CA THR A 43 38.50 -12.27 23.75
C THR A 43 37.71 -13.16 24.72
N ALA A 44 37.49 -12.68 25.95
CA ALA A 44 36.62 -13.37 26.91
C ALA A 44 35.14 -13.23 26.51
N PRO A 45 34.24 -14.17 26.87
CA PRO A 45 32.80 -14.08 26.58
C PRO A 45 32.15 -12.77 27.03
N ASP A 46 32.62 -12.23 28.15
CA ASP A 46 32.21 -10.96 28.75
C ASP A 46 32.60 -9.73 27.89
N GLN A 47 33.67 -9.84 27.10
CA GLN A 47 34.03 -8.81 26.10
C GLN A 47 33.12 -8.85 24.88
N VAL A 48 32.62 -10.02 24.47
CA VAL A 48 31.65 -10.17 23.37
C VAL A 48 30.29 -9.58 23.73
N ALA A 49 29.80 -9.79 24.96
CA ALA A 49 28.56 -9.16 25.42
C ALA A 49 28.66 -7.62 25.44
N ASN A 50 29.82 -7.07 25.84
CA ASN A 50 30.07 -5.63 25.79
C ASN A 50 30.15 -5.09 24.35
N LEU A 51 30.62 -5.88 23.39
CA LEU A 51 30.65 -5.51 21.97
C LEU A 51 29.24 -5.35 21.39
N GLU A 52 28.29 -6.22 21.74
CA GLU A 52 26.90 -6.11 21.25
C GLU A 52 26.25 -4.82 21.73
N GLN A 53 26.38 -4.52 23.03
CA GLN A 53 25.83 -3.33 23.63
C GLN A 53 26.47 -2.06 23.06
N LEU A 54 27.80 -2.10 22.84
CA LEU A 54 28.53 -1.01 22.23
C LEU A 54 28.13 -0.78 20.77
N PHE A 55 28.01 -1.85 19.96
CA PHE A 55 27.53 -1.75 18.58
C PHE A 55 26.14 -1.12 18.53
N LYS A 56 25.21 -1.57 19.39
CA LYS A 56 23.87 -0.96 19.53
C LYS A 56 23.94 0.51 19.93
N GLN A 57 24.86 0.88 20.81
CA GLN A 57 25.06 2.28 21.20
C GLN A 57 25.59 3.13 20.05
N GLN A 58 26.59 2.65 19.31
CA GLN A 58 27.19 3.38 18.17
C GLN A 58 26.21 3.58 17.01
N LEU A 59 25.19 2.72 16.88
CA LEU A 59 24.09 2.92 15.94
C LEU A 59 23.20 4.13 16.29
N ILE A 60 23.19 4.55 17.57
CA ILE A 60 22.38 5.67 18.07
C ILE A 60 23.25 6.92 18.22
N GLU A 61 24.44 6.77 18.81
CA GLU A 61 25.40 7.84 19.12
C GLU A 61 26.79 7.44 18.59
N PRO A 62 27.10 7.74 17.32
CA PRO A 62 28.40 7.41 16.74
C PRO A 62 29.51 8.33 17.27
N GLY A 63 30.72 7.77 17.44
CA GLY A 63 31.96 8.55 17.60
C GLY A 63 32.64 8.48 18.97
N ASN A 64 32.15 7.66 19.91
CA ASN A 64 32.75 7.47 21.23
C ASN A 64 32.95 5.98 21.55
N LEU A 65 33.96 5.34 20.93
CA LEU A 65 34.35 3.98 21.27
C LEU A 65 35.20 3.98 22.57
N PRO A 66 34.89 3.12 23.56
CA PRO A 66 35.66 3.02 24.80
C PRO A 66 37.15 2.76 24.56
N LYS A 67 38.00 3.32 25.43
CA LYS A 67 39.46 3.20 25.33
C LYS A 67 39.99 1.77 25.55
N GLU A 68 39.17 0.91 26.13
CA GLU A 68 39.49 -0.48 26.46
C GLU A 68 39.55 -1.42 25.25
N PHE A 69 39.03 -0.99 24.09
CA PHE A 69 39.13 -1.73 22.82
C PHE A 69 40.45 -1.45 22.10
N THR A 70 41.01 -2.47 21.46
CA THR A 70 42.19 -2.33 20.60
C THR A 70 41.86 -1.55 19.33
N GLU A 71 42.87 -0.99 18.65
CA GLU A 71 42.67 -0.27 17.39
C GLU A 71 42.10 -1.18 16.29
N GLU A 72 42.47 -2.47 16.27
CA GLU A 72 41.87 -3.47 15.37
C GLU A 72 40.38 -3.70 15.65
N GLN A 73 39.99 -3.81 16.92
CA GLN A 73 38.59 -3.96 17.31
C GLN A 73 37.76 -2.73 16.94
N LYS A 74 38.29 -1.53 17.18
CA LYS A 74 37.63 -0.27 16.79
C LYS A 74 37.45 -0.18 15.28
N ALA A 75 38.50 -0.48 14.50
CA ALA A 75 38.44 -0.48 13.04
C ALA A 75 37.41 -1.49 12.51
N GLY A 76 37.31 -2.68 13.12
CA GLY A 76 36.30 -3.68 12.79
C GLY A 76 34.87 -3.19 13.03
N ILE A 77 34.61 -2.58 14.20
CA ILE A 77 33.30 -2.00 14.54
C ILE A 77 32.94 -0.89 13.55
N GLU A 78 33.86 0.03 13.26
CA GLU A 78 33.64 1.13 12.32
C GLU A 78 33.36 0.63 10.89
N ALA A 79 34.10 -0.39 10.43
CA ALA A 79 33.89 -1.01 9.13
C ALA A 79 32.51 -1.66 9.02
N GLU A 80 32.06 -2.36 10.07
CA GLU A 80 30.73 -2.97 10.07
C GLU A 80 29.62 -1.92 10.19
N LEU A 81 29.77 -0.88 11.01
CA LEU A 81 28.82 0.25 11.07
C LEU A 81 28.68 0.93 9.71
N SER A 82 29.80 1.12 8.98
CA SER A 82 29.79 1.66 7.62
C SER A 82 29.03 0.74 6.66
N THR A 83 29.24 -0.58 6.76
CA THR A 83 28.54 -1.59 5.95
C THR A 83 27.05 -1.59 6.23
N TYR A 84 26.65 -1.61 7.51
CA TYR A 84 25.27 -1.50 7.95
C TYR A 84 24.61 -0.23 7.40
N ASN A 85 25.21 0.95 7.61
CA ASN A 85 24.66 2.23 7.17
C ASN A 85 24.50 2.30 5.65
N ARG A 86 25.46 1.73 4.91
CA ARG A 86 25.37 1.60 3.45
C ARG A 86 24.20 0.71 3.04
N GLN A 87 23.98 -0.41 3.73
CA GLN A 87 22.87 -1.32 3.42
C GLN A 87 21.51 -0.67 3.73
N ILE A 88 21.37 -0.05 4.91
CA ILE A 88 20.16 0.70 5.28
C ILE A 88 19.83 1.79 4.26
N SER A 89 20.85 2.52 3.79
CA SER A 89 20.66 3.55 2.77
C SER A 89 20.20 2.99 1.43
N LYS A 90 20.65 1.78 1.05
CA LYS A 90 20.18 1.08 -0.16
C LYS A 90 18.75 0.60 0.01
N ASP A 91 18.44 -0.04 1.13
CA ASP A 91 17.11 -0.57 1.43
C ASP A 91 16.06 0.55 1.47
N LEU A 92 16.40 1.69 2.07
CA LEU A 92 15.53 2.86 2.10
C LEU A 92 15.21 3.38 0.69
N LYS A 93 16.23 3.54 -0.17
CA LYS A 93 16.05 3.98 -1.56
C LYS A 93 15.22 2.99 -2.37
N PHE A 94 15.47 1.69 -2.19
CA PHE A 94 14.74 0.63 -2.84
C PHE A 94 13.27 0.65 -2.44
N LEU A 95 12.98 0.62 -1.12
CA LEU A 95 11.62 0.63 -0.59
C LEU A 95 10.84 1.88 -1.02
N ARG A 96 11.47 3.05 -0.94
CA ARG A 96 10.85 4.31 -1.40
C ARG A 96 10.45 4.25 -2.87
N SER A 97 11.30 3.67 -3.71
CA SER A 97 11.04 3.54 -5.16
C SER A 97 9.93 2.50 -5.43
N GLN A 98 9.99 1.34 -4.78
CA GLN A 98 8.99 0.28 -4.91
C GLN A 98 7.61 0.74 -4.45
N MET A 99 7.54 1.44 -3.33
CA MET A 99 6.29 1.98 -2.77
C MET A 99 5.52 2.83 -3.79
N LEU A 100 6.21 3.64 -4.60
CA LEU A 100 5.57 4.45 -5.65
C LEU A 100 5.08 3.59 -6.83
N LEU A 101 5.87 2.60 -7.24
CA LEU A 101 5.51 1.67 -8.31
C LEU A 101 4.29 0.82 -7.95
N GLU A 102 4.17 0.38 -6.70
CA GLU A 102 3.02 -0.41 -6.22
C GLU A 102 1.68 0.32 -6.37
N VAL A 103 1.68 1.67 -6.36
CA VAL A 103 0.46 2.44 -6.61
C VAL A 103 0.13 2.49 -8.10
N GLU A 104 1.14 2.57 -8.96
CA GLU A 104 0.96 2.51 -10.41
C GLU A 104 0.48 1.12 -10.85
N ASP A 105 0.89 0.06 -10.17
CA ASP A 105 0.40 -1.30 -10.42
C ASP A 105 -1.12 -1.45 -10.16
N VAL A 106 -1.69 -0.69 -9.21
CA VAL A 106 -3.16 -0.65 -9.03
C VAL A 106 -3.87 -0.20 -10.31
N HIS A 107 -3.27 0.74 -11.05
CA HIS A 107 -3.82 1.18 -12.33
C HIS A 107 -3.70 0.09 -13.40
N LYS A 108 -2.58 -0.64 -13.44
CA LYS A 108 -2.41 -1.78 -14.37
C LYS A 108 -3.43 -2.88 -14.11
N LEU A 109 -3.66 -3.25 -12.85
CA LEU A 109 -4.66 -4.26 -12.48
C LEU A 109 -6.08 -3.80 -12.85
N PHE A 110 -6.38 -2.52 -12.64
CA PHE A 110 -7.64 -1.92 -13.10
C PHE A 110 -7.83 -2.09 -14.62
N LEU A 111 -6.82 -1.76 -15.42
CA LEU A 111 -6.86 -1.95 -16.88
C LEU A 111 -6.96 -3.42 -17.26
N TRP A 112 -6.29 -4.32 -16.53
CA TRP A 112 -6.33 -5.76 -16.79
C TRP A 112 -7.74 -6.34 -16.58
N VAL A 113 -8.45 -5.87 -15.55
CA VAL A 113 -9.86 -6.22 -15.32
C VAL A 113 -10.77 -5.68 -16.41
N LEU A 114 -10.51 -4.49 -16.98
CA LEU A 114 -11.26 -4.02 -18.14
C LEU A 114 -10.98 -4.88 -19.38
N ALA A 115 -9.71 -5.20 -19.63
CA ALA A 115 -9.29 -6.08 -20.70
C ALA A 115 -9.92 -7.48 -20.60
N LEU A 116 -10.22 -7.95 -19.38
CA LEU A 116 -10.91 -9.22 -19.18
C LEU A 116 -12.29 -9.24 -19.85
N PHE A 117 -13.04 -8.14 -19.84
CA PHE A 117 -14.36 -8.09 -20.47
C PHE A 117 -14.26 -8.18 -21.99
N LEU A 118 -13.20 -7.63 -22.59
CA LEU A 118 -12.91 -7.79 -24.01
C LEU A 118 -12.54 -9.25 -24.32
N ALA A 119 -11.63 -9.83 -23.53
CA ALA A 119 -11.21 -11.22 -23.67
C ALA A 119 -12.37 -12.22 -23.49
N LEU A 120 -13.30 -11.96 -22.56
CA LEU A 120 -14.50 -12.77 -22.37
C LEU A 120 -15.45 -12.68 -23.58
N ALA A 121 -15.62 -11.49 -24.16
CA ALA A 121 -16.44 -11.30 -25.36
C ALA A 121 -15.82 -11.99 -26.59
N ASP A 122 -14.50 -11.89 -26.75
CA ASP A 122 -13.75 -12.57 -27.81
C ASP A 122 -13.84 -14.09 -27.66
N PHE A 123 -13.68 -14.61 -26.44
CA PHE A 123 -13.83 -16.02 -26.14
C PHE A 123 -15.24 -16.54 -26.45
N GLU A 124 -16.28 -15.79 -26.09
CA GLU A 124 -17.66 -16.12 -26.47
C GLU A 124 -17.84 -16.13 -28.00
N GLY A 125 -17.30 -15.14 -28.71
CA GLY A 125 -17.29 -15.08 -30.16
C GLY A 125 -16.64 -16.31 -30.80
N MET A 126 -15.49 -16.75 -30.27
CA MET A 126 -14.82 -17.97 -30.72
C MET A 126 -15.66 -19.23 -30.47
N LEU A 127 -16.36 -19.34 -29.34
CA LEU A 127 -17.25 -20.46 -29.06
C LEU A 127 -18.45 -20.49 -30.02
N LEU A 128 -19.05 -19.34 -30.29
CA LEU A 128 -20.17 -19.21 -31.23
C LEU A 128 -19.74 -19.59 -32.67
N ALA A 129 -18.57 -19.13 -33.10
CA ALA A 129 -18.00 -19.47 -34.40
C ALA A 129 -17.66 -20.97 -34.54
N LYS A 130 -17.27 -21.63 -33.44
CA LYS A 130 -17.07 -23.10 -33.42
C LYS A 130 -18.40 -23.88 -33.39
N SER A 131 -19.47 -23.24 -32.92
CA SER A 131 -20.79 -23.83 -32.71
C SER A 131 -21.76 -23.65 -33.90
N LEU A 132 -21.25 -23.55 -35.13
CA LEU A 132 -21.98 -23.25 -36.39
C LEU A 132 -23.21 -24.16 -36.73
N LEU A 133 -23.60 -25.10 -35.87
CA LEU A 133 -24.64 -26.11 -36.14
C LEU A 133 -25.67 -26.35 -35.02
N GLN A 134 -25.78 -25.54 -33.95
CA GLN A 134 -26.62 -25.89 -32.79
C GLN A 134 -27.71 -24.88 -32.35
N GLY A 135 -28.19 -23.99 -33.23
CA GLY A 135 -29.32 -23.08 -32.93
C GLY A 135 -28.96 -21.87 -32.05
N ARG A 136 -29.97 -21.07 -31.65
CA ARG A 136 -29.80 -19.82 -30.89
C ARG A 136 -29.18 -20.08 -29.51
N GLN A 137 -27.87 -19.93 -29.37
CA GLN A 137 -27.23 -19.81 -28.06
C GLN A 137 -27.51 -18.42 -27.47
N LYS A 138 -27.76 -18.37 -26.16
CA LYS A 138 -27.84 -17.09 -25.43
C LYS A 138 -26.47 -16.42 -25.45
N VAL A 139 -26.45 -15.15 -25.80
CA VAL A 139 -25.25 -14.31 -25.85
C VAL A 139 -25.17 -13.45 -24.59
N TYR A 140 -24.01 -13.48 -23.93
CA TYR A 140 -23.79 -12.83 -22.64
C TYR A 140 -23.03 -11.51 -22.77
N LEU A 141 -22.01 -11.46 -23.62
CA LEU A 141 -21.08 -10.34 -23.78
C LEU A 141 -20.84 -9.98 -25.25
N LYS A 142 -20.71 -10.99 -26.12
CA LYS A 142 -20.52 -10.80 -27.56
C LYS A 142 -21.65 -9.95 -28.14
N ASP A 143 -21.31 -9.06 -29.06
CA ASP A 143 -22.22 -8.14 -29.76
C ASP A 143 -22.91 -7.08 -28.87
N MET A 144 -22.58 -6.99 -27.58
CA MET A 144 -23.02 -5.87 -26.75
C MET A 144 -22.36 -4.58 -27.24
N ARG A 145 -23.17 -3.56 -27.54
CA ARG A 145 -22.70 -2.21 -27.91
C ARG A 145 -21.75 -1.64 -26.85
N SER A 146 -21.99 -1.90 -25.56
CA SER A 146 -21.11 -1.46 -24.48
C SER A 146 -19.69 -2.05 -24.56
N ILE A 147 -19.55 -3.29 -25.06
CA ILE A 147 -18.23 -3.92 -25.28
C ILE A 147 -17.54 -3.27 -26.47
N GLU A 148 -18.26 -3.01 -27.56
CA GLU A 148 -17.72 -2.32 -28.73
C GLU A 148 -17.23 -0.90 -28.37
N VAL A 149 -18.04 -0.13 -27.62
CA VAL A 149 -17.66 1.20 -27.13
C VAL A 149 -16.41 1.13 -26.26
N LEU A 150 -16.34 0.15 -25.35
CA LEU A 150 -15.18 -0.07 -24.49
C LEU A 150 -13.93 -0.39 -25.32
N GLN A 151 -14.04 -1.30 -26.29
CA GLN A 151 -12.95 -1.70 -27.17
C GLN A 151 -12.40 -0.51 -27.98
N LYS A 152 -13.30 0.27 -28.62
CA LYS A 152 -12.91 1.45 -29.40
C LYS A 152 -12.23 2.50 -28.54
N SER A 153 -12.79 2.79 -27.37
CA SER A 153 -12.26 3.82 -26.48
C SER A 153 -10.94 3.44 -25.82
N LEU A 154 -10.63 2.14 -25.75
CA LEU A 154 -9.39 1.61 -25.18
C LEU A 154 -8.33 1.27 -26.24
N ALA A 155 -8.59 1.51 -27.53
CA ALA A 155 -7.71 1.09 -28.62
C ALA A 155 -6.28 1.65 -28.50
N ASP A 156 -6.15 2.90 -28.05
CA ASP A 156 -4.84 3.57 -27.86
C ASP A 156 -4.24 3.31 -26.46
N THR A 157 -4.97 2.60 -25.58
CA THR A 157 -4.48 2.25 -24.25
C THR A 157 -3.70 0.94 -24.34
N GLN A 158 -2.48 0.92 -23.79
CA GLN A 158 -1.71 -0.32 -23.68
C GLN A 158 -2.35 -1.26 -22.64
N LEU A 159 -3.32 -2.05 -23.09
CA LEU A 159 -4.01 -3.02 -22.24
C LEU A 159 -3.15 -4.27 -22.02
N PRO A 160 -3.14 -4.82 -20.79
CA PRO A 160 -2.54 -6.13 -20.55
C PRO A 160 -3.31 -7.23 -21.28
N SER A 161 -2.59 -8.18 -21.88
CA SER A 161 -3.20 -9.34 -22.57
C SER A 161 -3.62 -10.43 -21.57
N TRP A 162 -4.64 -11.21 -21.96
CA TRP A 162 -5.08 -12.43 -21.28
C TRP A 162 -4.58 -13.72 -21.96
N ASP A 163 -3.71 -13.64 -22.97
CA ASP A 163 -3.25 -14.81 -23.74
C ASP A 163 -2.56 -15.87 -22.88
N ALA A 164 -1.76 -15.45 -21.91
CA ALA A 164 -1.09 -16.37 -20.97
C ALA A 164 -2.05 -17.01 -19.96
N ASN A 165 -3.32 -16.55 -19.89
CA ASN A 165 -4.31 -16.91 -18.88
C ASN A 165 -5.68 -17.26 -19.52
N GLN A 166 -5.68 -17.81 -20.73
CA GLN A 166 -6.91 -18.16 -21.46
C GLN A 166 -7.75 -19.23 -20.74
N ASP A 167 -7.10 -20.10 -19.97
CA ASP A 167 -7.75 -21.07 -19.09
C ASP A 167 -8.65 -20.37 -18.05
N ARG A 168 -8.17 -19.26 -17.46
CA ARG A 168 -8.93 -18.44 -16.50
C ARG A 168 -10.10 -17.73 -17.17
N VAL A 169 -9.90 -17.16 -18.35
CA VAL A 169 -10.98 -16.56 -19.15
C VAL A 169 -12.09 -17.59 -19.42
N SER A 170 -11.70 -18.80 -19.84
CA SER A 170 -12.62 -19.92 -20.09
C SER A 170 -13.37 -20.35 -18.82
N GLN A 171 -12.65 -20.44 -17.69
CA GLN A 171 -13.24 -20.77 -16.39
C GLN A 171 -14.30 -19.74 -15.99
N TRP A 172 -13.95 -18.44 -15.96
CA TRP A 172 -14.86 -17.38 -15.56
C TRP A 172 -16.03 -17.18 -16.53
N TYR A 173 -15.81 -17.40 -17.82
CA TYR A 173 -16.92 -17.43 -18.78
C TYR A 173 -17.95 -18.52 -18.45
N LYS A 174 -17.50 -19.72 -18.06
CA LYS A 174 -18.41 -20.79 -17.61
C LYS A 174 -19.15 -20.41 -16.34
N GLU A 175 -18.48 -19.75 -15.39
CA GLU A 175 -19.12 -19.22 -14.17
C GLU A 175 -20.22 -18.20 -14.51
N ILE A 176 -19.97 -17.29 -15.46
CA ILE A 176 -20.96 -16.32 -15.96
C ILE A 176 -22.15 -17.04 -16.59
N LYS A 177 -21.89 -17.98 -17.51
CA LYS A 177 -22.93 -18.73 -18.24
C LYS A 177 -23.85 -19.52 -17.30
N ASN A 178 -23.30 -20.06 -16.22
CA ASN A 178 -24.03 -20.92 -15.28
C ASN A 178 -24.66 -20.14 -14.12
N HIS A 179 -24.50 -18.82 -14.05
CA HIS A 179 -25.04 -18.01 -12.96
C HIS A 179 -26.55 -17.79 -13.10
N GLN A 180 -27.34 -18.41 -12.21
CA GLN A 180 -28.82 -18.38 -12.25
C GLN A 180 -29.39 -16.97 -12.29
N GLY A 181 -28.90 -16.07 -11.41
CA GLY A 181 -29.41 -14.71 -11.30
C GLY A 181 -29.21 -13.85 -12.56
N LEU A 182 -28.28 -14.21 -13.45
CA LEU A 182 -28.09 -13.48 -14.71
C LEU A 182 -29.27 -13.73 -15.66
N THR A 183 -29.81 -14.95 -15.67
CA THR A 183 -30.99 -15.30 -16.47
C THR A 183 -32.27 -14.73 -15.86
N GLU A 184 -32.37 -14.67 -14.54
CA GLU A 184 -33.54 -14.11 -13.86
C GLU A 184 -33.64 -12.59 -14.05
N GLU A 185 -32.52 -11.87 -13.90
CA GLU A 185 -32.47 -10.41 -13.92
C GLU A 185 -32.49 -9.85 -15.36
N PHE A 186 -31.86 -10.54 -16.31
CA PHE A 186 -31.69 -10.06 -17.69
C PHE A 186 -32.33 -10.98 -18.75
N GLY A 187 -33.16 -11.95 -18.33
CA GLY A 187 -33.82 -12.89 -19.25
C GLY A 187 -35.01 -12.32 -20.01
N LYS A 188 -35.53 -11.15 -19.61
CA LYS A 188 -36.52 -10.37 -20.37
C LYS A 188 -35.78 -9.33 -21.21
N GLU A 189 -36.18 -9.16 -22.47
CA GLU A 189 -35.57 -8.23 -23.42
C GLU A 189 -35.46 -6.83 -22.81
N THR A 190 -34.26 -6.51 -22.34
CA THR A 190 -33.87 -5.17 -21.95
C THR A 190 -32.89 -4.73 -23.03
N SER A 191 -33.40 -3.93 -23.96
CA SER A 191 -32.63 -3.42 -25.10
C SER A 191 -32.01 -2.06 -24.76
N GLY A 192 -30.91 -1.77 -25.43
CA GLY A 192 -30.22 -0.48 -25.34
C GLY A 192 -28.99 -0.50 -24.42
N LEU A 193 -28.16 0.53 -24.59
CA LEU A 193 -26.85 0.63 -23.94
C LEU A 193 -26.96 0.61 -22.41
N ASP A 194 -27.96 1.28 -21.84
CA ASP A 194 -28.18 1.31 -20.38
C ASP A 194 -28.42 -0.08 -19.79
N ALA A 195 -29.16 -0.93 -20.50
CA ALA A 195 -29.41 -2.30 -20.09
C ALA A 195 -28.11 -3.14 -20.14
N GLU A 196 -27.34 -2.97 -21.20
CA GLU A 196 -26.04 -3.61 -21.37
C GLU A 196 -25.03 -3.20 -20.28
N VAL A 197 -24.96 -1.91 -19.94
CA VAL A 197 -24.12 -1.39 -18.86
C VAL A 197 -24.56 -1.97 -17.50
N LYS A 198 -25.87 -2.10 -17.25
CA LYS A 198 -26.37 -2.79 -16.04
C LYS A 198 -25.92 -4.25 -16.00
N LYS A 199 -25.99 -4.95 -17.14
CA LYS A 199 -25.54 -6.34 -17.28
C LYS A 199 -24.02 -6.48 -17.02
N LEU A 200 -23.18 -5.63 -17.60
CA LEU A 200 -21.72 -5.62 -17.33
C LEU A 200 -21.42 -5.44 -15.84
N ARG A 201 -22.12 -4.47 -15.21
CA ARG A 201 -21.94 -4.19 -13.78
C ARG A 201 -22.41 -5.34 -12.91
N TYR A 202 -23.46 -6.06 -13.30
CA TYR A 202 -23.92 -7.26 -12.62
C TYR A 202 -22.92 -8.40 -12.76
N ILE A 203 -22.48 -8.71 -13.99
CA ILE A 203 -21.45 -9.73 -14.26
C ILE A 203 -20.21 -9.45 -13.42
N PHE A 204 -19.75 -8.21 -13.40
CA PHE A 204 -18.60 -7.82 -12.59
C PHE A 204 -18.85 -8.01 -11.09
N LYS A 205 -19.87 -7.38 -10.52
CA LYS A 205 -20.03 -7.30 -9.06
C LYS A 205 -20.60 -8.55 -8.41
N SER A 206 -21.51 -9.22 -9.10
CA SER A 206 -22.31 -10.31 -8.56
C SER A 206 -21.72 -11.68 -8.90
N ILE A 207 -20.98 -11.78 -10.00
CA ILE A 207 -20.39 -13.04 -10.48
C ILE A 207 -18.87 -13.01 -10.27
N LEU A 208 -18.13 -12.26 -11.09
CA LEU A 208 -16.67 -12.28 -11.09
C LEU A 208 -16.08 -11.84 -9.74
N TRP A 209 -16.54 -10.71 -9.20
CA TRP A 209 -16.00 -10.16 -7.95
C TRP A 209 -16.29 -11.03 -6.72
N LYS A 210 -17.30 -11.90 -6.78
CA LYS A 210 -17.62 -12.86 -5.70
C LYS A 210 -16.97 -14.23 -5.91
N SER A 211 -16.41 -14.47 -7.10
CA SER A 211 -15.73 -15.72 -7.42
C SER A 211 -14.41 -15.82 -6.65
N GLU A 212 -14.24 -16.93 -5.93
CA GLU A 212 -13.00 -17.23 -5.22
C GLU A 212 -11.83 -17.38 -6.20
N SER A 213 -12.06 -18.02 -7.35
CA SER A 213 -11.02 -18.19 -8.38
C SER A 213 -10.54 -16.86 -8.94
N PHE A 214 -11.45 -15.87 -9.06
CA PHE A 214 -11.10 -14.51 -9.46
C PHE A 214 -10.30 -13.78 -8.39
N GLN A 215 -10.71 -13.88 -7.11
CA GLN A 215 -9.99 -13.23 -6.01
C GLN A 215 -8.57 -13.80 -5.87
N ASN A 216 -8.45 -15.13 -5.86
CA ASN A 216 -7.16 -15.81 -5.71
C ASN A 216 -6.20 -15.50 -6.86
N PHE A 217 -6.71 -15.42 -8.10
CA PHE A 217 -5.90 -15.04 -9.24
C PHE A 217 -5.24 -13.69 -9.04
N PHE A 218 -6.01 -12.64 -8.71
CA PHE A 218 -5.43 -11.30 -8.54
C PHE A 218 -4.55 -11.17 -7.29
N GLU A 219 -4.82 -11.96 -6.24
CA GLU A 219 -3.98 -12.03 -5.05
C GLU A 219 -2.57 -12.59 -5.33
N GLU A 220 -2.42 -13.48 -6.32
CA GLU A 220 -1.11 -13.98 -6.76
C GLU A 220 -0.26 -12.88 -7.43
N TYR A 221 -0.89 -11.93 -8.12
CA TYR A 221 -0.19 -10.83 -8.81
C TYR A 221 -0.04 -9.56 -7.97
N ASP A 222 -0.93 -9.36 -6.99
CA ASP A 222 -0.96 -8.18 -6.14
C ASP A 222 -0.83 -8.55 -4.67
N ARG A 223 0.39 -8.38 -4.13
CA ARG A 223 0.66 -8.59 -2.70
C ARG A 223 -0.21 -7.69 -1.80
N GLY A 224 -0.69 -6.56 -2.34
CA GLY A 224 -1.58 -5.62 -1.66
C GLY A 224 -3.06 -5.81 -2.02
N TRP A 225 -3.48 -6.97 -2.54
CA TRP A 225 -4.83 -7.19 -3.06
C TRP A 225 -5.93 -6.83 -2.06
N ILE A 226 -5.74 -7.15 -0.77
CA ILE A 226 -6.70 -6.84 0.29
C ILE A 226 -6.99 -5.33 0.37
N GLU A 227 -5.98 -4.48 0.20
CA GLU A 227 -6.09 -3.02 0.19
C GLU A 227 -6.57 -2.49 -1.17
N ASN A 228 -6.11 -3.09 -2.27
CA ASN A 228 -6.29 -2.54 -3.61
C ASN A 228 -7.61 -2.95 -4.25
N LYS A 229 -8.18 -4.11 -3.87
CA LYS A 229 -9.37 -4.68 -4.51
C LYS A 229 -10.55 -3.70 -4.52
N ASP A 230 -10.85 -3.03 -3.42
CA ASP A 230 -11.98 -2.09 -3.38
C ASP A 230 -11.76 -0.84 -4.22
N ILE A 231 -10.49 -0.44 -4.40
CA ILE A 231 -10.11 0.64 -5.32
C ILE A 231 -10.42 0.21 -6.75
N ILE A 232 -9.92 -0.96 -7.16
CA ILE A 232 -10.13 -1.54 -8.49
C ILE A 232 -11.62 -1.73 -8.77
N LYS A 233 -12.36 -2.33 -7.83
CA LYS A 233 -13.82 -2.48 -7.88
C LYS A 233 -14.51 -1.15 -8.16
N SER A 234 -14.09 -0.10 -7.44
CA SER A 234 -14.63 1.24 -7.61
C SER A 234 -14.30 1.83 -8.98
N LEU A 235 -13.07 1.64 -9.48
CA LEU A 235 -12.62 2.20 -10.76
C LEU A 235 -13.34 1.53 -11.94
N VAL A 236 -13.42 0.20 -11.95
CA VAL A 236 -14.16 -0.57 -12.97
C VAL A 236 -15.64 -0.17 -12.98
N ASN A 237 -16.28 -0.13 -11.81
CA ASN A 237 -17.70 0.23 -11.74
C ASN A 237 -17.96 1.70 -12.15
N LYS A 238 -17.03 2.62 -11.91
CA LYS A 238 -17.15 4.01 -12.37
C LYS A 238 -16.98 4.11 -13.88
N THR A 239 -16.02 3.37 -14.43
CA THR A 239 -15.77 3.27 -15.87
C THR A 239 -16.98 2.68 -16.60
N PHE A 240 -17.58 1.60 -16.09
CA PHE A 240 -18.79 1.06 -16.72
C PHE A 240 -19.97 2.05 -16.67
N LYS A 241 -20.09 2.85 -15.61
CA LYS A 241 -21.13 3.88 -15.52
C LYS A 241 -20.93 5.06 -16.47
N SER A 242 -19.72 5.28 -16.98
CA SER A 242 -19.42 6.37 -17.91
C SER A 242 -19.52 5.95 -19.38
N ILE A 243 -19.89 4.70 -19.66
CA ILE A 243 -20.14 4.22 -21.02
C ILE A 243 -21.37 4.93 -21.58
N THR A 244 -21.19 5.58 -22.73
CA THR A 244 -22.19 6.31 -23.50
C THR A 244 -22.05 5.97 -24.97
N ASP A 245 -22.94 6.48 -25.82
CA ASP A 245 -22.86 6.27 -27.26
C ASP A 245 -21.62 6.94 -27.88
N GLU A 246 -21.12 8.00 -27.22
CA GLU A 246 -19.98 8.80 -27.62
C GLU A 246 -18.62 8.22 -27.18
N GLY A 247 -18.61 7.30 -26.20
CA GLY A 247 -17.37 6.72 -25.68
C GLY A 247 -17.44 6.31 -24.21
N VAL A 248 -16.29 6.03 -23.63
CA VAL A 248 -16.11 5.77 -22.19
C VAL A 248 -15.07 6.71 -21.59
N VAL A 249 -15.31 7.17 -20.36
CA VAL A 249 -14.34 7.91 -19.58
C VAL A 249 -13.73 6.98 -18.53
N LEU A 250 -12.43 6.69 -18.64
CA LEU A 250 -11.73 5.90 -17.64
C LEU A 250 -11.72 6.62 -16.29
N ALA A 251 -12.09 5.89 -15.24
CA ALA A 251 -12.01 6.43 -13.90
C ALA A 251 -10.54 6.70 -13.53
N PRO A 252 -10.16 7.93 -13.16
CA PRO A 252 -8.80 8.22 -12.77
C PRO A 252 -8.47 7.56 -11.43
N LEU A 253 -7.20 7.16 -11.24
CA LEU A 253 -6.73 6.56 -10.00
C LEU A 253 -6.98 7.51 -8.81
N SER A 254 -6.58 8.77 -8.97
CA SER A 254 -6.95 9.93 -8.15
C SER A 254 -7.23 11.12 -9.07
N TYR A 255 -8.12 12.03 -8.65
CA TYR A 255 -8.36 13.29 -9.37
C TYR A 255 -7.19 14.27 -9.26
N GLN A 256 -6.37 14.15 -8.22
CA GLN A 256 -5.20 14.99 -7.95
C GLN A 256 -3.98 14.10 -7.77
N TRP A 257 -3.71 13.27 -8.78
CA TRP A 257 -2.66 12.24 -8.66
C TRP A 257 -1.28 12.82 -8.36
N GLU A 258 -0.88 13.93 -8.99
CA GLU A 258 0.42 14.54 -8.72
C GLU A 258 0.54 15.01 -7.26
N ASP A 259 -0.49 15.69 -6.74
CA ASP A 259 -0.51 16.14 -5.33
C ASP A 259 -0.53 14.96 -4.36
N ASP A 260 -1.27 13.90 -4.69
CA ASP A 260 -1.37 12.69 -3.87
C ASP A 260 -0.08 11.86 -3.91
N LYS A 261 0.58 11.78 -5.08
CA LYS A 261 1.88 11.14 -5.26
C LYS A 261 2.96 11.88 -4.47
N GLN A 262 2.93 13.22 -4.51
CA GLN A 262 3.83 14.06 -3.72
C GLN A 262 3.57 13.87 -2.23
N PHE A 263 2.31 13.94 -1.77
CA PHE A 263 1.93 13.65 -0.38
C PHE A 263 2.46 12.29 0.08
N PHE A 264 2.35 11.27 -0.76
CA PHE A 264 2.77 9.91 -0.45
C PHE A 264 4.29 9.76 -0.31
N ALA A 265 5.05 10.41 -1.19
CA ALA A 265 6.50 10.47 -1.09
C ALA A 265 6.93 11.25 0.18
N ASP A 266 6.33 12.41 0.40
CA ASP A 266 6.70 13.30 1.49
C ASP A 266 6.41 12.66 2.85
N ILE A 267 5.25 12.02 3.04
CA ILE A 267 4.91 11.44 4.36
C ILE A 267 5.90 10.35 4.75
N PHE A 268 6.40 9.58 3.78
CA PHE A 268 7.47 8.61 4.02
C PHE A 268 8.79 9.31 4.37
N ASP A 269 9.23 10.23 3.52
CA ASP A 269 10.52 10.92 3.67
C ASP A 269 10.60 11.74 4.96
N THR A 270 9.56 12.50 5.28
CA THR A 270 9.51 13.31 6.51
C THR A 270 9.39 12.45 7.76
N THR A 271 8.73 11.28 7.69
CA THR A 271 8.67 10.35 8.83
C THR A 271 10.03 9.76 9.14
N ILE A 272 10.79 9.36 8.12
CA ILE A 272 12.17 8.85 8.28
C ILE A 272 13.10 9.96 8.78
N LYS A 273 13.03 11.15 8.17
CA LYS A 273 13.88 12.30 8.53
C LYS A 273 13.73 12.72 10.00
N HIS A 274 12.51 12.65 10.54
CA HIS A 274 12.19 13.08 11.90
C HIS A 274 12.04 11.92 12.90
N GLU A 275 12.54 10.74 12.56
CA GLU A 275 12.34 9.54 13.36
C GLU A 275 12.84 9.71 14.81
N SER A 276 14.12 10.02 15.01
CA SER A 276 14.71 10.13 16.35
C SER A 276 14.07 11.21 17.20
N TRP A 277 13.72 12.35 16.59
CA TRP A 277 13.00 13.42 17.26
C TRP A 277 11.61 12.98 17.71
N SER A 278 10.89 12.27 16.84
CA SER A 278 9.55 11.75 17.13
C SER A 278 9.60 10.68 18.22
N GLU A 279 10.57 9.77 18.19
CA GLU A 279 10.75 8.74 19.22
C GLU A 279 11.01 9.35 20.59
N LYS A 280 11.88 10.36 20.67
CA LYS A 280 12.16 11.06 21.93
C LYS A 280 10.90 11.73 22.48
N LEU A 281 10.18 12.46 21.62
CA LEU A 281 8.96 13.15 22.01
C LEU A 281 7.88 12.17 22.50
N ILE A 282 7.68 11.07 21.76
CA ILE A 282 6.75 9.98 22.16
C ILE A 282 7.18 9.38 23.50
N GLY A 283 8.47 9.10 23.69
CA GLY A 283 9.04 8.59 24.93
C GLY A 283 8.76 9.50 26.12
N ASP A 284 9.06 10.79 25.97
CA ASP A 284 8.89 11.80 27.03
C ASP A 284 7.42 12.01 27.42
N SER A 285 6.49 11.93 26.47
CA SER A 285 5.04 12.08 26.71
C SER A 285 4.36 10.78 27.14
N SER A 286 5.05 9.64 27.05
CA SER A 286 4.50 8.34 27.38
C SER A 286 4.86 7.86 28.79
N LYS A 287 5.30 8.72 29.71
CA LYS A 287 5.74 8.35 31.09
C LYS A 287 4.80 7.42 31.90
N ASN A 288 3.50 7.42 31.61
CA ASN A 288 2.51 6.50 32.23
C ASN A 288 2.37 5.14 31.51
N TRP A 289 3.03 4.97 30.37
CA TRP A 289 3.01 3.81 29.51
C TRP A 289 4.44 3.30 29.40
N LYS A 290 4.68 2.03 29.73
CA LYS A 290 6.02 1.44 29.54
C LYS A 290 6.35 1.49 28.04
N THR A 291 7.20 2.43 27.63
CA THR A 291 7.67 2.67 26.25
C THR A 291 8.13 1.38 25.56
N ASP A 292 8.72 0.49 26.33
CA ASP A 292 9.24 -0.82 25.90
C ASP A 292 8.13 -1.82 25.51
N ARG A 293 6.85 -1.42 25.59
CA ARG A 293 5.68 -2.24 25.22
C ARG A 293 4.81 -1.62 24.13
N ILE A 294 5.25 -0.54 23.49
CA ILE A 294 4.51 0.04 22.37
C ILE A 294 4.65 -0.91 21.17
N ALA A 295 3.52 -1.33 20.61
CA ALA A 295 3.54 -2.16 19.40
C ALA A 295 4.27 -1.41 18.29
N GLN A 296 5.09 -2.11 17.51
CA GLN A 296 5.89 -1.50 16.45
C GLN A 296 5.02 -0.70 15.46
N VAL A 297 3.83 -1.22 15.13
CA VAL A 297 2.84 -0.52 14.29
C VAL A 297 2.35 0.77 14.96
N ASP A 298 2.06 0.76 16.27
CA ASP A 298 1.63 1.97 17.00
C ASP A 298 2.72 3.05 16.97
N MET A 299 3.98 2.66 17.13
CA MET A 299 5.10 3.58 17.03
C MET A 299 5.20 4.20 15.63
N ILE A 300 5.03 3.41 14.57
CA ILE A 300 5.01 3.91 13.19
C ILE A 300 3.84 4.88 12.97
N LEU A 301 2.63 4.52 13.41
CA LEU A 301 1.44 5.37 13.28
C LEU A 301 1.62 6.72 14.02
N LEU A 302 2.19 6.70 15.22
CA LEU A 302 2.48 7.93 15.99
C LEU A 302 3.51 8.81 15.28
N LYS A 303 4.63 8.23 14.80
CA LYS A 303 5.66 8.96 14.04
C LYS A 303 5.09 9.59 12.78
N MET A 304 4.29 8.83 12.02
CA MET A 304 3.65 9.34 10.82
C MET A 304 2.64 10.44 11.14
N ALA A 305 1.85 10.31 12.20
CA ALA A 305 0.91 11.34 12.62
C ALA A 305 1.61 12.64 13.01
N LEU A 306 2.70 12.55 13.79
CA LEU A 306 3.54 13.71 14.12
C LEU A 306 4.11 14.36 12.85
N SER A 307 4.66 13.54 11.95
CA SER A 307 5.19 14.00 10.68
C SER A 307 4.13 14.71 9.84
N GLU A 308 2.91 14.17 9.77
CA GLU A 308 1.80 14.79 9.06
C GLU A 308 1.35 16.11 9.70
N MET A 309 1.23 16.13 11.03
CA MET A 309 0.83 17.34 11.75
C MET A 309 1.81 18.50 11.55
N ILE A 310 3.10 18.22 11.45
CA ILE A 310 4.15 19.24 11.37
C ILE A 310 4.40 19.68 9.92
N ASN A 311 4.46 18.73 8.98
CA ASN A 311 4.94 19.02 7.63
C ASN A 311 3.83 19.31 6.61
N PHE A 312 2.56 19.06 6.96
CA PHE A 312 1.42 19.19 6.03
C PHE A 312 0.45 20.26 6.54
N PRO A 313 0.72 21.55 6.26
CA PRO A 313 -0.04 22.65 6.84
C PRO A 313 -1.49 22.70 6.36
N SER A 314 -1.78 22.14 5.18
CA SER A 314 -3.11 22.07 4.58
C SER A 314 -4.02 20.99 5.17
N ILE A 315 -3.49 20.09 6.01
CA ILE A 315 -4.26 19.02 6.64
C ILE A 315 -4.56 19.39 8.11
N PRO A 316 -5.83 19.53 8.50
CA PRO A 316 -6.19 19.85 9.89
C PRO A 316 -5.69 18.78 10.87
N VAL A 317 -5.18 19.20 12.04
CA VAL A 317 -4.69 18.30 13.11
C VAL A 317 -5.70 17.22 13.47
N LYS A 318 -6.98 17.59 13.67
CA LYS A 318 -8.05 16.64 14.00
C LYS A 318 -8.29 15.59 12.90
N VAL A 319 -8.13 15.98 11.63
CA VAL A 319 -8.26 15.04 10.51
C VAL A 319 -7.11 14.06 10.55
N THR A 320 -5.88 14.53 10.72
CA THR A 320 -4.70 13.69 10.89
C THR A 320 -4.91 12.67 12.03
N ILE A 321 -5.27 13.11 13.23
CA ILE A 321 -5.48 12.22 14.39
C ILE A 321 -6.55 11.15 14.08
N ASN A 322 -7.69 11.54 13.51
CA ASN A 322 -8.76 10.61 13.14
C ASN A 322 -8.28 9.55 12.13
N GLU A 323 -7.50 9.93 11.12
CA GLU A 323 -6.99 8.98 10.12
C GLU A 323 -6.10 7.90 10.75
N TYR A 324 -5.18 8.28 11.64
CA TYR A 324 -4.29 7.33 12.31
C TYR A 324 -5.01 6.46 13.34
N ILE A 325 -6.09 6.96 13.97
CA ILE A 325 -6.97 6.16 14.82
C ILE A 325 -7.73 5.11 14.01
N GLU A 326 -8.25 5.46 12.83
CA GLU A 326 -8.92 4.47 11.98
C GLU A 326 -7.94 3.41 11.48
N MET A 327 -6.72 3.79 11.13
CA MET A 327 -5.67 2.84 10.75
C MET A 327 -5.32 1.89 11.90
N SER A 328 -5.19 2.40 13.13
CA SER A 328 -4.82 1.57 14.29
C SER A 328 -5.83 0.47 14.57
N LYS A 329 -7.13 0.70 14.28
CA LYS A 329 -8.17 -0.33 14.45
C LYS A 329 -7.98 -1.52 13.52
N LYS A 330 -7.43 -1.29 12.32
CA LYS A 330 -7.25 -2.33 11.30
C LYS A 330 -5.91 -3.06 11.45
N TYR A 331 -4.85 -2.34 11.81
CA TYR A 331 -3.48 -2.85 11.72
C TYR A 331 -2.79 -3.09 13.06
N SER A 332 -3.42 -2.74 14.19
CA SER A 332 -2.80 -2.86 15.51
C SER A 332 -3.72 -3.56 16.52
N THR A 333 -3.38 -3.45 17.81
CA THR A 333 -4.11 -4.15 18.87
C THR A 333 -5.44 -3.45 19.22
N PRO A 334 -6.41 -4.16 19.84
CA PRO A 334 -7.67 -3.54 20.28
C PRO A 334 -7.48 -2.34 21.24
N LYS A 335 -6.37 -2.29 21.98
CA LYS A 335 -6.04 -1.19 22.91
C LYS A 335 -5.43 0.02 22.20
N SER A 336 -4.88 -0.16 21.01
CA SER A 336 -4.11 0.85 20.27
C SER A 336 -4.94 2.08 19.92
N LYS A 337 -6.24 1.91 19.62
CA LYS A 337 -7.14 3.04 19.33
C LYS A 337 -7.13 4.10 20.46
N LYS A 338 -7.31 3.65 21.71
CA LYS A 338 -7.38 4.55 22.87
C LYS A 338 -6.01 5.14 23.18
N PHE A 339 -4.97 4.33 23.07
CA PHE A 339 -3.59 4.73 23.29
C PHE A 339 -3.15 5.83 22.31
N ILE A 340 -3.29 5.59 21.00
CA ILE A 340 -2.90 6.54 19.96
C ILE A 340 -3.70 7.83 20.07
N ASN A 341 -5.03 7.76 20.27
CA ASN A 341 -5.83 8.98 20.45
C ASN A 341 -5.33 9.81 21.63
N GLY A 342 -5.20 9.19 22.81
CA GLY A 342 -4.80 9.92 24.02
C GLY A 342 -3.41 10.54 23.92
N LEU A 343 -2.45 9.84 23.31
CA LEU A 343 -1.10 10.35 23.16
C LEU A 343 -1.00 11.43 22.08
N LEU A 344 -1.67 11.26 20.93
CA LEU A 344 -1.68 12.28 19.88
C LEU A 344 -2.39 13.55 20.33
N ASP A 345 -3.46 13.47 21.12
CA ASP A 345 -4.13 14.66 21.65
C ASP A 345 -3.18 15.49 22.54
N VAL A 346 -2.42 14.83 23.43
CA VAL A 346 -1.42 15.50 24.29
C VAL A 346 -0.33 16.13 23.43
N LEU A 347 0.29 15.33 22.56
CA LEU A 347 1.38 15.79 21.69
C LEU A 347 0.96 16.94 20.77
N ALA A 348 -0.24 16.85 20.18
CA ALA A 348 -0.76 17.91 19.31
C ALA A 348 -0.96 19.22 20.08
N ASN A 349 -1.51 19.16 21.30
CA ASN A 349 -1.70 20.35 22.13
C ASN A 349 -0.36 21.01 22.49
N ASP A 350 0.62 20.22 22.92
CA ASP A 350 1.95 20.72 23.27
C ASP A 350 2.66 21.36 22.07
N LEU A 351 2.61 20.70 20.91
CA LEU A 351 3.26 21.17 19.69
C LEU A 351 2.54 22.38 19.04
N MET A 352 1.23 22.51 19.24
CA MET A 352 0.51 23.73 18.85
C MET A 352 0.86 24.88 19.79
N ALA A 353 0.96 24.63 21.10
CA ALA A 353 1.34 25.64 22.09
C ALA A 353 2.78 26.14 21.91
N SER A 354 3.71 25.27 21.49
CA SER A 354 5.09 25.65 21.17
C SER A 354 5.25 26.34 19.81
N GLY A 355 4.20 26.41 18.98
CA GLY A 355 4.26 26.94 17.62
C GLY A 355 4.97 26.04 16.61
N THR A 356 5.25 24.77 16.95
CA THR A 356 5.87 23.79 16.05
C THR A 356 4.89 23.33 14.98
N ILE A 357 3.62 23.11 15.36
CA ILE A 357 2.54 22.84 14.39
C ILE A 357 1.99 24.17 13.90
N LYS A 358 2.15 24.41 12.59
CA LYS A 358 1.54 25.54 11.88
C LYS A 358 0.63 25.02 10.79
N LYS A 359 -0.66 25.37 10.86
CA LYS A 359 -1.66 24.97 9.88
C LYS A 359 -2.10 26.19 9.08
N SER A 360 -2.32 26.01 7.79
CA SER A 360 -2.74 27.06 6.86
C SER A 360 -3.55 26.45 5.72
N GLY A 361 -4.63 27.10 5.29
CA GLY A 361 -5.49 26.61 4.21
C GLY A 361 -6.96 27.01 4.38
N ARG A 362 -7.80 26.70 3.39
CA ARG A 362 -9.22 27.10 3.44
C ARG A 362 -9.92 26.49 4.65
N GLY A 363 -10.46 27.34 5.53
CA GLY A 363 -11.21 26.92 6.72
C GLY A 363 -10.33 26.55 7.92
N LEU A 364 -9.02 26.83 7.89
CA LEU A 364 -8.11 26.67 9.02
C LEU A 364 -7.87 28.03 9.68
N ILE A 365 -7.74 28.05 11.00
CA ILE A 365 -7.24 29.22 11.73
C ILE A 365 -5.75 29.33 11.36
N ASP A 366 -5.37 30.38 10.66
CA ASP A 366 -3.97 30.69 10.38
C ASP A 366 -3.30 31.06 11.71
N ASN A 367 -2.66 30.08 12.36
CA ASN A 367 -1.73 30.36 13.44
C ASN A 367 -0.43 30.86 12.81
N LYS A 368 -0.37 32.16 12.52
CA LYS A 368 0.85 32.85 12.03
C LYS A 368 1.98 32.75 13.05
#